data_AF-A0A9D5VHH4-F1
#
_entry.id   AF-A0A9D5VHH4-F1
#
_cell.length_a   1.000
_cell.length_b   1.000
_cell.length_c   1.000
_cell.angle_alpha   90.00
_cell.angle_beta   90.00
_cell.angle_gamma   90.00
#
_symmetry.space_group_name_H-M   'P 1'
#
loop_
_entity.id
_entity.type
_entity.pdbx_description
1 polymer ?
#
loop_
_entity_poly.entity_id
_entity_poly.type
_entity_poly.pdbx_seq_one_letter_code
_entity_poly.pdbx_strand_id
1 'polypeptide(L)'
;MLRNLFLTLLCCLCFLFLSKAPPTLLAADIAEPPLYKCYPQVHFELCIPSISKGHKIVAILESASLLQNMEEELLALLPSFTQDPAPVIIPVPLDSYAEAALKEGEKALLKTHAAQKIYDVSAYFPAFIANNLNKSAGYAGPNCYNTALITSGILSNLEVLYSSIEELEFYLKYFFEEIKGNELQFGDLILYDAYGSKLHASVYLFNGLVFHKKGFHRYYYYRIIPATDVFKKDAFEWIPNPGRGEYLQAIDPTAIDRQKRYFRLRKNFEASSLHFDSSSDSTLSKREVDALKIIDFLKQNTLLNLKQSQVGTSMGFITETLSNYLQSEFSFLNNSNNLKLKLYSLRLKSLADQIFQSIEAVHFTSPYVNYPRVLEQICWHNNQYTRELVKLLFNYLDKSYDEESLQSFILGLNKVKRSECNLNLLQAVREFH
;
A
#
# COMPACT_ATOMS: atom_id res chain seq x y z
N MET A 1 31.40 43.98 -37.07
CA MET A 1 31.26 42.61 -37.61
C MET A 1 32.50 41.72 -37.46
N LEU A 2 33.70 42.23 -37.12
CA LEU A 2 34.91 41.39 -36.91
C LEU A 2 35.10 40.80 -35.50
N ARG A 3 34.24 41.13 -34.52
CA ARG A 3 34.37 40.61 -33.14
C ARG A 3 33.69 39.24 -32.91
N ASN A 4 32.75 38.85 -33.77
CA ASN A 4 32.03 37.57 -33.66
C ASN A 4 32.71 36.40 -34.39
N LEU A 5 33.77 36.64 -35.18
CA LEU A 5 34.50 35.56 -35.86
C LEU A 5 35.58 34.92 -34.97
N PHE A 6 36.08 35.66 -33.96
CA PHE A 6 37.14 35.18 -33.07
C PHE A 6 36.63 34.23 -31.97
N LEU A 7 35.37 34.39 -31.52
CA LEU A 7 34.80 33.50 -30.49
C LEU A 7 34.46 32.12 -31.06
N THR A 8 34.02 32.04 -32.31
CA THR A 8 33.64 30.77 -32.95
C THR A 8 34.87 29.92 -33.28
N LEU A 9 36.00 30.54 -33.63
CA LEU A 9 37.25 29.81 -33.88
C LEU A 9 37.88 29.27 -32.59
N LEU A 10 37.76 29.99 -31.46
CA LEU A 10 38.31 29.56 -30.17
C LEU A 10 37.53 28.38 -29.56
N CYS A 11 36.20 28.31 -29.78
CA CYS A 11 35.39 27.16 -29.38
C CYS A 11 35.71 25.89 -30.21
N CYS A 12 35.97 26.01 -31.52
CA CYS A 12 36.32 24.85 -32.34
C CYS A 12 37.70 24.27 -32.01
N LEU A 13 38.67 25.09 -31.58
CA LEU A 13 40.00 24.61 -31.19
C LEU A 13 40.02 23.92 -29.81
N CYS A 14 39.13 24.29 -28.89
CA CYS A 14 39.00 23.56 -27.61
C CYS A 14 38.39 22.15 -27.79
N PHE A 15 37.52 21.96 -28.80
CA PHE A 15 36.94 20.64 -29.09
C PHE A 15 37.94 19.66 -29.74
N LEU A 16 38.95 20.15 -30.45
CA LEU A 16 39.94 19.29 -31.10
C LEU A 16 41.01 18.76 -30.14
N PHE A 17 41.32 19.48 -29.04
CA PHE A 17 42.31 19.03 -28.05
C PHE A 17 41.76 18.12 -26.93
N LEU A 18 40.44 17.95 -26.82
CA LEU A 18 39.82 16.99 -25.88
C LEU A 18 39.58 15.60 -26.49
N SER A 19 39.93 15.39 -27.77
CA SER A 19 39.61 14.16 -28.52
C SER A 19 40.67 13.04 -28.45
N LYS A 20 41.73 13.20 -27.64
CA LYS A 20 42.84 12.23 -27.56
C LYS A 20 43.23 11.76 -26.15
N ALA A 21 42.44 12.07 -25.13
CA ALA A 21 42.50 11.30 -23.89
C ALA A 21 41.59 10.07 -24.09
N PRO A 22 42.11 8.83 -24.12
CA PRO A 22 41.24 7.67 -24.02
C PRO A 22 40.41 7.84 -22.74
N PRO A 23 39.10 7.54 -22.75
CA PRO A 23 38.31 7.52 -21.54
C PRO A 23 38.75 6.30 -20.72
N THR A 24 39.95 6.32 -20.15
CA THR A 24 40.25 5.60 -18.91
C THR A 24 39.72 6.45 -17.76
N LEU A 25 38.42 6.76 -17.82
CA LEU A 25 37.66 6.88 -16.60
C LEU A 25 37.77 5.49 -15.98
N LEU A 26 38.54 5.41 -14.90
CA LEU A 26 38.54 4.30 -13.97
C LEU A 26 37.09 3.85 -13.79
N ALA A 27 36.71 2.79 -14.49
CA ALA A 27 35.58 1.99 -14.10
C ALA A 27 36.01 1.45 -12.74
N ALA A 28 35.72 2.19 -11.68
CA ALA A 28 35.66 1.60 -10.36
C ALA A 28 34.80 0.36 -10.56
N ASP A 29 35.31 -0.82 -10.22
CA ASP A 29 34.52 -2.04 -10.18
C ASP A 29 33.34 -1.77 -9.25
N ILE A 30 32.22 -1.32 -9.83
CA ILE A 30 30.97 -1.16 -9.10
C ILE A 30 30.55 -2.59 -8.87
N ALA A 31 30.93 -3.12 -7.71
CA ALA A 31 30.52 -4.45 -7.28
C ALA A 31 29.01 -4.57 -7.51
N GLU A 32 28.62 -5.64 -8.22
CA GLU A 32 27.20 -5.88 -8.46
C GLU A 32 26.47 -5.94 -7.12
N PRO A 33 25.32 -5.26 -6.99
CA PRO A 33 24.61 -5.26 -5.73
C PRO A 33 24.15 -6.68 -5.38
N PRO A 34 24.17 -7.05 -4.09
CA PRO A 34 23.93 -8.43 -3.69
C PRO A 34 22.49 -8.87 -3.99
N LEU A 35 22.32 -10.13 -4.38
CA LEU A 35 21.00 -10.71 -4.66
C LEU A 35 20.16 -10.93 -3.38
N TYR A 36 20.83 -11.07 -2.25
CA TYR A 36 20.27 -11.16 -0.90
C TYR A 36 21.06 -10.28 0.06
N LYS A 37 20.37 -9.62 0.99
CA LYS A 37 21.00 -8.90 2.11
C LYS A 37 20.79 -9.70 3.38
N CYS A 38 21.88 -10.12 4.01
CA CYS A 38 21.88 -10.94 5.22
C CYS A 38 22.13 -10.09 6.47
N TYR A 39 21.42 -10.43 7.55
CA TYR A 39 21.45 -9.74 8.83
C TYR A 39 21.78 -10.76 9.92
N PRO A 40 22.94 -10.67 10.58
CA PRO A 40 23.36 -11.64 11.58
C PRO A 40 22.43 -11.60 12.80
N GLN A 41 22.03 -12.77 13.26
CA GLN A 41 21.31 -13.04 14.51
C GLN A 41 22.21 -13.86 15.44
N VAL A 42 21.72 -14.27 16.61
CA VAL A 42 22.56 -15.03 17.55
C VAL A 42 22.91 -16.42 17.00
N HIS A 43 21.93 -17.14 16.42
CA HIS A 43 22.14 -18.51 15.96
C HIS A 43 22.07 -18.70 14.43
N PHE A 44 21.78 -17.65 13.67
CA PHE A 44 21.60 -17.73 12.22
C PHE A 44 21.83 -16.37 11.53
N GLU A 45 21.93 -16.37 10.20
CA GLU A 45 21.84 -15.15 9.40
C GLU A 45 20.48 -15.08 8.70
N LEU A 46 19.72 -14.01 8.95
CA LEU A 46 18.45 -13.75 8.25
C LEU A 46 18.74 -13.06 6.92
N CYS A 47 18.45 -13.70 5.80
CA CYS A 47 18.67 -13.14 4.48
C CYS A 47 17.36 -12.76 3.79
N ILE A 48 17.28 -11.49 3.38
CA ILE A 48 16.15 -10.90 2.66
C ILE A 48 16.51 -10.74 1.18
N PRO A 49 15.66 -11.20 0.24
CA PRO A 49 15.93 -11.08 -1.18
C PRO A 49 15.89 -9.62 -1.64
N SER A 50 16.83 -9.24 -2.51
CA SER A 50 16.74 -8.01 -3.28
C SER A 50 15.55 -8.03 -4.25
N ILE A 51 15.11 -6.85 -4.70
CA ILE A 51 13.90 -6.70 -5.52
C ILE A 51 13.98 -7.61 -6.76
N SER A 52 12.92 -8.39 -6.98
CA SER A 52 12.80 -9.34 -8.10
C SER A 52 13.84 -10.48 -8.13
N LYS A 53 14.73 -10.60 -7.13
CA LYS A 53 15.77 -11.64 -7.09
C LYS A 53 15.37 -12.88 -6.30
N GLY A 54 14.39 -12.76 -5.43
CA GLY A 54 13.84 -13.87 -4.67
C GLY A 54 12.51 -13.51 -4.03
N HIS A 55 11.85 -14.52 -3.48
CA HIS A 55 10.53 -14.41 -2.87
C HIS A 55 10.45 -15.07 -1.49
N LYS A 56 11.55 -15.64 -1.00
CA LYS A 56 11.64 -16.34 0.28
C LYS A 56 12.49 -15.56 1.26
N ILE A 57 12.03 -15.47 2.50
CA ILE A 57 12.88 -15.06 3.62
C ILE A 57 13.62 -16.32 4.07
N VAL A 58 14.94 -16.27 4.11
CA VAL A 58 15.75 -17.45 4.40
C VAL A 58 16.64 -17.24 5.61
N ALA A 59 16.85 -18.31 6.37
CA ALA A 59 17.82 -18.37 7.43
C ALA A 59 19.00 -19.24 6.99
N ILE A 60 20.22 -18.75 7.18
CA ILE A 60 21.46 -19.51 6.95
C ILE A 60 22.03 -19.92 8.30
N LEU A 61 22.31 -21.21 8.46
CA LEU A 61 22.81 -21.83 9.67
C LEU A 61 24.13 -22.54 9.37
N GLU A 62 25.08 -22.44 10.29
CA GLU A 62 26.36 -23.15 10.19
C GLU A 62 26.18 -24.67 10.24
N SER A 63 25.16 -25.16 10.97
CA SER A 63 24.83 -26.57 11.03
C SER A 63 23.34 -26.80 11.27
N ALA A 64 22.84 -27.98 10.91
CA ALA A 64 21.45 -28.37 11.16
C ALA A 64 21.12 -28.50 12.66
N SER A 65 22.13 -28.64 13.53
CA SER A 65 21.91 -28.74 14.97
C SER A 65 21.40 -27.45 15.60
N LEU A 66 21.63 -26.30 14.94
CA LEU A 66 21.17 -24.98 15.38
C LEU A 66 19.71 -24.69 14.98
N LEU A 67 19.03 -25.61 14.30
CA LEU A 67 17.67 -25.40 13.81
C LEU A 67 16.72 -25.03 14.94
N GLN A 68 16.71 -25.80 16.03
CA GLN A 68 15.85 -25.53 17.18
C GLN A 68 16.14 -24.15 17.80
N ASN A 69 17.42 -23.78 17.95
CA ASN A 69 17.78 -22.46 18.49
C ASN A 69 17.31 -21.31 17.58
N MET A 70 17.40 -21.48 16.26
CA MET A 70 16.85 -20.52 15.30
C MET A 70 15.34 -20.39 15.44
N GLU A 71 14.60 -21.50 15.57
CA GLU A 71 13.14 -21.47 15.76
C GLU A 71 12.77 -20.75 17.06
N GLU A 72 13.42 -21.09 18.17
CA GLU A 72 13.23 -20.44 19.47
C GLU A 72 13.52 -18.94 19.41
N GLU A 73 14.62 -18.56 18.75
CA GLU A 73 15.00 -17.16 18.55
C GLU A 73 13.97 -16.41 17.67
N LEU A 74 13.55 -16.99 16.55
CA LEU A 74 12.53 -16.39 15.68
C LEU A 74 11.20 -16.21 16.39
N LEU A 75 10.76 -17.20 17.17
CA LEU A 75 9.52 -17.12 17.96
C LEU A 75 9.61 -16.06 19.07
N ALA A 76 10.79 -15.89 19.68
CA ALA A 76 11.02 -14.83 20.66
C ALA A 76 11.04 -13.42 20.03
N LEU A 77 11.59 -13.29 18.82
CA LEU A 77 11.66 -12.02 18.09
C LEU A 77 10.33 -11.65 17.41
N LEU A 78 9.51 -12.64 17.06
CA LEU A 78 8.23 -12.49 16.37
C LEU A 78 7.10 -13.06 17.23
N PRO A 79 6.85 -12.50 18.44
CA PRO A 79 5.80 -13.00 19.32
C PRO A 79 4.47 -13.04 18.55
N SER A 80 3.82 -14.20 18.63
CA SER A 80 2.71 -14.64 17.80
C SER A 80 1.61 -13.59 17.58
N PHE A 81 1.44 -13.17 16.32
CA PHE A 81 0.15 -12.78 15.73
C PHE A 81 -0.63 -14.00 15.21
N THR A 82 -0.07 -15.19 15.37
CA THR A 82 -0.70 -16.43 14.95
C THR A 82 -1.94 -16.65 15.82
N GLN A 83 -3.08 -16.73 15.14
CA GLN A 83 -4.36 -17.15 15.70
C GLN A 83 -4.14 -18.36 16.62
N ASP A 84 -4.70 -18.33 17.82
CA ASP A 84 -4.66 -19.47 18.74
C ASP A 84 -5.54 -20.60 18.19
N PRO A 85 -5.03 -21.83 18.03
CA PRO A 85 -3.67 -22.29 18.30
C PRO A 85 -2.68 -21.93 17.18
N ALA A 86 -1.50 -21.45 17.58
CA ALA A 86 -0.42 -21.14 16.66
C ALA A 86 -0.14 -22.37 15.77
N PRO A 87 -0.15 -22.22 14.43
CA PRO A 87 0.15 -23.33 13.54
C PRO A 87 1.57 -23.82 13.84
N VAL A 88 1.77 -25.14 13.80
CA VAL A 88 3.12 -25.73 13.84
C VAL A 88 3.84 -25.27 12.57
N ILE A 89 4.79 -24.34 12.73
CA ILE A 89 5.60 -23.83 11.63
C ILE A 89 6.81 -24.75 11.50
N ILE A 90 6.95 -25.41 10.35
CA ILE A 90 8.09 -26.27 10.04
C ILE A 90 8.97 -25.53 9.03
N PRO A 91 10.21 -25.13 9.37
CA PRO A 91 11.15 -24.58 8.41
C PRO A 91 11.40 -25.58 7.29
N VAL A 92 11.40 -25.11 6.05
CA VAL A 92 11.59 -25.97 4.88
C VAL A 92 13.00 -25.79 4.35
N PRO A 93 13.84 -26.84 4.28
CA PRO A 93 15.16 -26.75 3.66
C PRO A 93 15.06 -26.19 2.25
N LEU A 94 15.84 -25.16 1.92
CA LEU A 94 15.72 -24.45 0.64
C LEU A 94 16.08 -25.36 -0.56
N ASP A 95 16.96 -26.32 -0.35
CA ASP A 95 17.37 -27.34 -1.33
C ASP A 95 16.32 -28.44 -1.57
N SER A 96 15.28 -28.52 -0.73
CA SER A 96 14.17 -29.46 -0.93
C SER A 96 13.14 -28.99 -1.97
N TYR A 97 13.17 -27.71 -2.34
CA TYR A 97 12.29 -27.17 -3.38
C TYR A 97 12.74 -27.65 -4.77
N ALA A 98 11.76 -27.93 -5.64
CA ALA A 98 12.03 -28.17 -7.05
C ALA A 98 12.75 -26.96 -7.67
N GLU A 99 13.72 -27.19 -8.56
CA GLU A 99 14.54 -26.10 -9.13
C GLU A 99 13.70 -25.01 -9.82
N ALA A 100 12.59 -25.41 -10.47
CA ALA A 100 11.66 -24.48 -11.11
C ALA A 100 10.94 -23.53 -10.13
N ALA A 101 10.89 -23.87 -8.84
CA ALA A 101 10.32 -23.06 -7.78
C ALA A 101 11.31 -22.03 -7.20
N LEU A 102 12.62 -22.16 -7.48
CA LEU A 102 13.66 -21.24 -7.00
C LEU A 102 13.91 -20.11 -8.02
N LYS A 103 14.05 -18.86 -7.54
CA LYS A 103 14.52 -17.74 -8.38
C LYS A 103 16.04 -17.69 -8.37
N GLU A 104 16.58 -16.79 -9.21
CA GLU A 104 18.00 -16.57 -9.39
C GLU A 104 18.74 -16.35 -8.07
N GLY A 105 18.18 -15.54 -7.16
CA GLY A 105 18.78 -15.26 -5.87
C GLY A 105 18.82 -16.47 -4.94
N GLU A 106 17.76 -17.28 -4.86
CA GLU A 106 17.79 -18.50 -4.04
C GLU A 106 18.82 -19.51 -4.59
N LYS A 107 18.90 -19.66 -5.91
CA LYS A 107 19.91 -20.52 -6.56
C LYS A 107 21.34 -20.04 -6.27
N ALA A 108 21.57 -18.73 -6.35
CA ALA A 108 22.86 -18.14 -6.03
C ALA A 108 23.24 -18.35 -4.56
N LEU A 109 22.29 -18.17 -3.62
CA LEU A 109 22.51 -18.42 -2.21
C LEU A 109 22.92 -19.86 -1.91
N LEU A 110 22.21 -20.85 -2.47
CA LEU A 110 22.56 -22.27 -2.33
C LEU A 110 23.97 -22.57 -2.85
N LYS A 111 24.38 -21.89 -3.93
CA LYS A 111 25.71 -22.06 -4.51
C LYS A 111 26.80 -21.44 -3.63
N THR A 112 26.59 -20.22 -3.12
CA THR A 112 27.62 -19.50 -2.34
C THR A 112 27.75 -20.02 -0.91
N HIS A 113 26.69 -20.61 -0.35
CA HIS A 113 26.66 -21.14 1.02
C HIS A 113 26.53 -22.66 1.02
N ALA A 114 27.18 -23.35 0.07
CA ALA A 114 27.06 -24.80 -0.12
C ALA A 114 27.46 -25.65 1.11
N ALA A 115 28.26 -25.09 2.03
CA ALA A 115 28.68 -25.75 3.27
C ALA A 115 27.70 -25.54 4.44
N GLN A 116 26.75 -24.62 4.31
CA GLN A 116 25.79 -24.25 5.36
C GLN A 116 24.41 -24.84 5.07
N LYS A 117 23.51 -24.75 6.06
CA LYS A 117 22.11 -25.14 5.91
C LYS A 117 21.25 -23.90 5.72
N ILE A 118 20.43 -23.91 4.68
CA ILE A 118 19.55 -22.79 4.33
C ILE A 118 18.11 -23.24 4.45
N TYR A 119 17.30 -22.52 5.20
CA TYR A 119 15.88 -22.81 5.41
C TYR A 119 15.01 -21.64 4.97
N ASP A 120 13.89 -21.93 4.32
CA ASP A 120 12.79 -20.98 4.15
C ASP A 120 12.07 -20.79 5.49
N VAL A 121 12.15 -19.56 6.01
CA VAL A 121 11.53 -19.16 7.28
C VAL A 121 10.42 -18.15 7.06
N SER A 122 9.94 -17.97 5.82
CA SER A 122 8.86 -17.03 5.49
C SER A 122 7.59 -17.26 6.33
N ALA A 123 7.34 -18.51 6.72
CA ALA A 123 6.18 -18.90 7.53
C ALA A 123 6.23 -18.40 9.00
N TYR A 124 7.39 -17.96 9.50
CA TYR A 124 7.52 -17.33 10.83
C TYR A 124 7.02 -15.88 10.84
N PHE A 125 6.93 -15.23 9.67
CA PHE A 125 6.46 -13.85 9.57
C PHE A 125 4.93 -13.81 9.44
N PRO A 126 4.28 -12.70 9.87
CA PRO A 126 2.86 -12.49 9.60
C PRO A 126 2.51 -12.74 8.14
N ALA A 127 1.36 -13.37 7.90
CA ALA A 127 0.92 -13.77 6.56
C ALA A 127 0.94 -12.59 5.57
N PHE A 128 0.61 -11.38 6.02
CA PHE A 128 0.69 -10.19 5.18
C PHE A 128 2.13 -9.89 4.71
N ILE A 129 3.12 -9.97 5.60
CA ILE A 129 4.54 -9.77 5.26
C ILE A 129 4.99 -10.87 4.29
N ALA A 130 4.79 -12.13 4.64
CA ALA A 130 5.22 -13.28 3.84
C ALA A 130 4.62 -13.24 2.42
N ASN A 131 3.34 -12.84 2.30
CA ASN A 131 2.65 -12.79 1.02
C ASN A 131 2.99 -11.55 0.18
N ASN A 132 3.46 -10.46 0.77
CA ASN A 132 3.67 -9.19 0.06
C ASN A 132 5.13 -8.79 -0.12
N LEU A 133 6.07 -9.39 0.60
CA LEU A 133 7.50 -9.13 0.41
C LEU A 133 7.89 -9.21 -1.06
N ASN A 134 8.61 -8.20 -1.55
CA ASN A 134 9.03 -8.09 -2.95
C ASN A 134 7.91 -8.12 -3.98
N LYS A 135 6.68 -7.78 -3.58
CA LYS A 135 5.59 -7.50 -4.51
C LYS A 135 5.33 -6.01 -4.56
N SER A 136 5.01 -5.51 -5.74
CA SER A 136 4.49 -4.17 -5.91
C SER A 136 3.08 -4.11 -5.32
N ALA A 137 2.65 -2.96 -4.82
CA ALA A 137 1.26 -2.82 -4.42
C ALA A 137 0.32 -2.98 -5.62
N GLY A 138 -0.84 -3.60 -5.41
CA GLY A 138 -1.86 -3.73 -6.45
C GLY A 138 -2.45 -2.38 -6.88
N TYR A 139 -2.29 -1.34 -6.05
CA TYR A 139 -2.82 0.00 -6.27
C TYR A 139 -1.87 1.12 -5.77
N ALA A 140 -2.08 2.34 -6.27
CA ALA A 140 -1.38 3.55 -5.83
C ALA A 140 -2.01 4.12 -4.54
N GLY A 141 -1.19 4.79 -3.72
CA GLY A 141 -1.59 5.40 -2.44
C GLY A 141 -0.55 5.25 -1.31
N PRO A 142 -0.76 5.92 -0.14
CA PRO A 142 -0.07 5.69 1.13
C PRO A 142 -0.42 4.31 1.69
N ASN A 143 -0.15 3.27 0.90
CA ASN A 143 -0.32 1.89 1.35
C ASN A 143 0.65 1.61 2.51
N CYS A 144 1.64 2.49 2.77
CA CYS A 144 2.45 2.45 3.98
C CYS A 144 1.61 2.55 5.27
N TYR A 145 0.55 3.37 5.30
CA TYR A 145 -0.32 3.48 6.48
C TYR A 145 -1.15 2.21 6.66
N ASN A 146 -1.82 1.75 5.61
CA ASN A 146 -2.60 0.52 5.66
C ASN A 146 -1.70 -0.71 5.95
N THR A 147 -0.50 -0.77 5.38
CA THR A 147 0.52 -1.79 5.71
C THR A 147 0.83 -1.78 7.20
N ALA A 148 1.07 -0.58 7.75
CA ALA A 148 1.34 -0.43 9.17
C ALA A 148 0.17 -0.94 10.03
N LEU A 149 -1.05 -0.53 9.69
CA LEU A 149 -2.26 -0.92 10.40
C LEU A 149 -2.58 -2.44 10.28
N ILE A 150 -2.41 -3.04 9.11
CA ILE A 150 -2.60 -4.50 8.92
C ILE A 150 -1.53 -5.28 9.68
N THR A 151 -0.26 -4.87 9.55
CA THR A 151 0.87 -5.63 10.12
C THR A 151 0.92 -5.51 11.64
N SER A 152 0.44 -4.41 12.22
CA SER A 152 0.21 -4.27 13.67
C SER A 152 -1.05 -4.97 14.16
N GLY A 153 -1.84 -5.59 13.27
CA GLY A 153 -3.05 -6.36 13.56
C GLY A 153 -4.29 -5.55 13.95
N ILE A 154 -4.27 -4.23 13.78
CA ILE A 154 -5.48 -3.42 13.99
C ILE A 154 -6.48 -3.55 12.82
N LEU A 155 -5.97 -3.82 11.62
CA LEU A 155 -6.79 -4.13 10.43
C LEU A 155 -6.62 -5.58 10.00
N SER A 156 -7.65 -6.14 9.37
CA SER A 156 -7.58 -7.48 8.81
C SER A 156 -6.64 -7.53 7.59
N ASN A 157 -5.98 -8.67 7.38
CA ASN A 157 -5.17 -8.92 6.18
C ASN A 157 -5.99 -8.92 4.87
N LEU A 158 -7.32 -9.00 4.96
CA LEU A 158 -8.24 -8.87 3.84
C LEU A 158 -8.57 -7.40 3.50
N GLU A 159 -8.24 -6.45 4.38
CA GLU A 159 -8.57 -5.03 4.24
C GLU A 159 -7.42 -4.21 3.65
N VAL A 160 -6.85 -4.70 2.55
CA VAL A 160 -5.75 -4.02 1.83
C VAL A 160 -6.32 -2.85 1.02
N LEU A 161 -6.60 -1.75 1.71
CA LEU A 161 -7.19 -0.52 1.17
C LEU A 161 -6.25 0.67 1.34
N TYR A 162 -6.56 1.78 0.69
CA TYR A 162 -5.98 3.06 1.01
C TYR A 162 -6.41 3.46 2.43
N SER A 163 -5.50 4.06 3.19
CA SER A 163 -5.85 4.75 4.44
C SER A 163 -5.34 6.18 4.33
N SER A 164 -6.20 7.16 4.58
CA SER A 164 -5.80 8.56 4.61
C SER A 164 -4.95 8.85 5.86
N ILE A 165 -4.28 10.00 5.88
CA ILE A 165 -3.55 10.41 7.09
C ILE A 165 -4.50 10.62 8.26
N GLU A 166 -5.70 11.16 8.04
CA GLU A 166 -6.68 11.38 9.10
C GLU A 166 -7.20 10.05 9.65
N GLU A 167 -7.37 9.03 8.81
CA GLU A 167 -7.71 7.68 9.28
C GLU A 167 -6.58 7.09 10.13
N LEU A 168 -5.32 7.21 9.69
CA LEU A 168 -4.16 6.79 10.48
C LEU A 168 -4.10 7.51 11.83
N GLU A 169 -4.21 8.84 11.85
CA GLU A 169 -4.18 9.64 13.07
C GLU A 169 -5.30 9.27 14.03
N PHE A 170 -6.49 8.95 13.52
CA PHE A 170 -7.58 8.42 14.32
C PHE A 170 -7.15 7.11 15.00
N TYR A 171 -6.58 6.17 14.26
CA TYR A 171 -6.13 4.91 14.86
C TYR A 171 -5.07 5.15 15.94
N LEU A 172 -4.05 5.95 15.61
CA LEU A 172 -2.95 6.28 16.52
C LEU A 172 -3.46 6.91 17.82
N LYS A 173 -4.44 7.82 17.73
CA LYS A 173 -5.00 8.52 18.88
C LYS A 173 -5.76 7.58 19.82
N TYR A 174 -6.59 6.69 19.29
CA TYR A 174 -7.55 5.93 20.10
C TYR A 174 -7.08 4.51 20.46
N PHE A 175 -6.22 3.89 19.65
CA PHE A 175 -5.83 2.48 19.82
C PHE A 175 -4.34 2.28 20.08
N PHE A 176 -3.52 3.30 19.83
CA PHE A 176 -2.10 3.23 20.11
C PHE A 176 -1.71 4.12 21.30
N GLU A 177 -0.54 3.82 21.85
CA GLU A 177 0.20 4.68 22.78
C GLU A 177 1.55 5.04 22.15
N GLU A 178 1.99 6.27 22.36
CA GLU A 178 3.31 6.73 21.89
C GLU A 178 4.39 6.21 22.86
N ILE A 179 5.44 5.60 22.32
CA ILE A 179 6.53 4.96 23.07
C ILE A 179 7.89 5.59 22.73
N LYS A 180 8.93 5.21 23.48
CA LYS A 180 10.30 5.62 23.16
C LYS A 180 10.95 4.64 22.18
N GLY A 181 11.80 5.16 21.29
CA GLY A 181 12.44 4.34 20.24
C GLY A 181 13.38 3.23 20.74
N ASN A 182 13.87 3.32 21.98
CA ASN A 182 14.69 2.27 22.61
C ASN A 182 13.85 1.13 23.21
N GLU A 183 12.52 1.24 23.19
CA GLU A 183 11.59 0.24 23.74
C GLU A 183 10.89 -0.55 22.63
N LEU A 184 11.32 -0.41 21.37
CA LEU A 184 10.67 -1.03 20.21
C LEU A 184 10.59 -2.55 20.33
N GLN A 185 9.39 -3.05 20.03
CA GLN A 185 9.03 -4.45 19.97
C GLN A 185 8.37 -4.74 18.62
N PHE A 186 8.38 -6.01 18.25
CA PHE A 186 7.70 -6.48 17.06
C PHE A 186 6.26 -5.95 16.99
N GLY A 187 5.87 -5.43 15.81
CA GLY A 187 4.53 -4.91 15.58
C GLY A 187 4.34 -3.42 15.93
N ASP A 188 5.30 -2.80 16.61
CA ASP A 188 5.27 -1.35 16.85
C ASP A 188 5.39 -0.56 15.54
N LEU A 189 4.69 0.57 15.47
CA LEU A 189 4.74 1.45 14.30
C LEU A 189 5.84 2.49 14.45
N ILE A 190 6.54 2.75 13.37
CA ILE A 190 7.47 3.87 13.24
C ILE A 190 6.90 4.82 12.19
N LEU A 191 6.60 6.05 12.61
CA LEU A 191 6.28 7.15 11.72
C LEU A 191 7.51 8.00 11.47
N TYR A 192 7.76 8.26 10.20
CA TYR A 192 8.81 9.14 9.73
C TYR A 192 8.15 10.44 9.27
N ASP A 193 8.39 11.50 10.01
CA ASP A 193 8.05 12.85 9.59
C ASP A 193 9.24 13.37 8.79
N ALA A 194 9.13 13.26 7.46
CA ALA A 194 10.20 13.65 6.55
C ALA A 194 9.76 14.93 5.84
N TYR A 195 10.46 16.04 6.12
CA TYR A 195 10.24 17.35 5.51
C TYR A 195 9.89 17.26 4.02
N GLY A 196 8.66 17.64 3.66
CA GLY A 196 8.20 17.74 2.27
C GLY A 196 7.55 16.49 1.68
N SER A 197 7.71 15.31 2.29
CA SER A 197 6.90 14.13 1.97
C SER A 197 5.90 13.89 3.09
N LYS A 198 4.61 13.74 2.74
CA LYS A 198 3.57 13.24 3.66
C LYS A 198 4.16 12.09 4.49
N LEU A 199 3.87 12.07 5.80
CA LEU A 199 4.32 11.07 6.78
C LEU A 199 4.47 9.67 6.15
N HIS A 200 5.53 8.95 6.47
CA HIS A 200 5.69 7.55 6.05
C HIS A 200 5.57 6.64 7.27
N ALA A 201 4.99 5.45 7.10
CA ALA A 201 4.82 4.49 8.18
C ALA A 201 5.51 3.16 7.85
N SER A 202 6.12 2.56 8.87
CA SER A 202 6.65 1.20 8.83
C SER A 202 6.29 0.45 10.10
N VAL A 203 6.44 -0.88 10.07
CA VAL A 203 6.30 -1.73 11.25
C VAL A 203 7.66 -2.25 11.65
N TYR A 204 8.03 -2.07 12.91
CA TYR A 204 9.22 -2.64 13.48
C TYR A 204 9.11 -4.16 13.56
N LEU A 205 10.15 -4.85 13.11
CA LEU A 205 10.25 -6.29 13.22
C LEU A 205 11.12 -6.62 14.44
N PHE A 206 12.44 -6.57 14.26
CA PHE A 206 13.44 -6.81 15.30
C PHE A 206 14.80 -6.32 14.81
N ASN A 207 15.75 -6.13 15.72
CA ASN A 207 17.14 -5.77 15.43
C ASN A 207 17.29 -4.61 14.41
N GLY A 208 16.44 -3.59 14.54
CA GLY A 208 16.44 -2.42 13.66
C GLY A 208 15.84 -2.64 12.27
N LEU A 209 15.33 -3.83 11.96
CA LEU A 209 14.62 -4.12 10.71
C LEU A 209 13.16 -3.66 10.79
N VAL A 210 12.66 -3.17 9.66
CA VAL A 210 11.27 -2.75 9.50
C VAL A 210 10.66 -3.35 8.25
N PHE A 211 9.35 -3.57 8.28
CA PHE A 211 8.53 -3.86 7.10
C PHE A 211 7.78 -2.60 6.67
N HIS A 212 7.85 -2.27 5.38
CA HIS A 212 7.15 -1.10 4.85
C HIS A 212 6.85 -1.23 3.35
N LYS A 213 5.94 -0.39 2.86
CA LYS A 213 5.71 -0.12 1.44
C LYS A 213 6.34 1.22 1.10
N LYS A 214 7.38 1.25 0.28
CA LYS A 214 8.07 2.50 -0.04
C LYS A 214 7.17 3.43 -0.88
N GLY A 215 7.03 4.70 -0.48
CA GLY A 215 6.38 5.74 -1.28
C GLY A 215 4.91 5.48 -1.66
N PHE A 216 4.36 6.36 -2.50
CA PHE A 216 2.93 6.36 -2.87
C PHE A 216 2.62 5.56 -4.14
N HIS A 217 3.59 5.45 -5.07
CA HIS A 217 3.34 4.79 -6.35
C HIS A 217 3.10 3.27 -6.18
N ARG A 218 2.23 2.69 -7.02
CA ARG A 218 1.97 1.24 -7.05
C ARG A 218 3.20 0.37 -7.37
N TYR A 219 4.20 0.91 -8.06
CA TYR A 219 5.36 0.16 -8.55
C TYR A 219 6.45 -0.01 -7.48
N TYR A 220 6.33 0.69 -6.36
CA TYR A 220 7.18 0.44 -5.22
C TYR A 220 6.78 -0.85 -4.51
N TYR A 221 7.78 -1.53 -3.99
CA TYR A 221 7.66 -2.86 -3.41
C TYR A 221 7.46 -2.78 -1.89
N TYR A 222 6.84 -3.81 -1.31
CA TYR A 222 6.95 -4.07 0.12
C TYR A 222 8.29 -4.69 0.45
N ARG A 223 8.97 -4.20 1.48
CA ARG A 223 10.37 -4.51 1.76
C ARG A 223 10.62 -4.71 3.25
N ILE A 224 11.59 -5.57 3.55
CA ILE A 224 12.23 -5.67 4.87
C ILE A 224 13.64 -5.09 4.76
N ILE A 225 13.89 -4.00 5.46
CA ILE A 225 15.17 -3.27 5.44
C ILE A 225 15.45 -2.62 6.80
N PRO A 226 16.68 -2.13 7.07
CA PRO A 226 16.94 -1.34 8.24
C PRO A 226 16.06 -0.08 8.30
N ALA A 227 15.63 0.31 9.49
CA ALA A 227 14.82 1.51 9.72
C ALA A 227 15.47 2.81 9.20
N THR A 228 16.80 2.82 9.09
CA THR A 228 17.62 3.93 8.55
C THR A 228 17.69 3.95 7.02
N ASP A 229 17.26 2.87 6.36
CA ASP A 229 17.32 2.71 4.91
C ASP A 229 15.97 2.95 4.22
N VAL A 230 14.89 3.26 4.98
CA VAL A 230 13.49 3.36 4.50
C VAL A 230 13.29 4.24 3.26
N PHE A 231 14.06 5.33 3.14
CA PHE A 231 13.99 6.24 2.01
C PHE A 231 15.13 6.05 1.00
N LYS A 232 16.09 5.17 1.28
CA LYS A 232 17.21 4.89 0.38
C LYS A 232 16.72 4.09 -0.82
N LYS A 233 17.38 4.28 -1.95
CA LYS A 233 17.13 3.49 -3.16
C LYS A 233 17.58 2.05 -2.91
N ASP A 234 16.71 1.10 -3.22
CA ASP A 234 17.04 -0.32 -3.15
C ASP A 234 17.80 -0.76 -4.40
N ALA A 235 18.64 -1.78 -4.26
CA ALA A 235 19.22 -2.47 -5.39
C ALA A 235 18.12 -3.03 -6.30
N PHE A 236 18.29 -2.87 -7.62
CA PHE A 236 17.33 -3.30 -8.64
C PHE A 236 15.95 -2.62 -8.59
N GLU A 237 15.80 -1.56 -7.79
CA GLU A 237 14.58 -0.77 -7.75
C GLU A 237 14.40 0.03 -9.05
N TRP A 238 13.28 -0.22 -9.72
CA TRP A 238 12.85 0.62 -10.84
C TRP A 238 12.25 1.93 -10.30
N ILE A 239 12.75 3.05 -10.80
CA ILE A 239 12.24 4.39 -10.44
C ILE A 239 11.40 4.91 -11.61
N PRO A 240 10.09 5.16 -11.44
CA PRO A 240 9.28 5.79 -12.47
C PRO A 240 9.79 7.20 -12.79
N ASN A 241 10.00 7.49 -14.09
CA ASN A 241 10.30 8.82 -14.63
C ASN A 241 11.44 9.58 -13.90
N PRO A 242 12.72 9.18 -14.06
CA PRO A 242 13.85 9.81 -13.39
C PRO A 242 14.04 11.31 -13.68
N GLY A 243 13.36 11.87 -14.70
CA GLY A 243 13.44 13.28 -15.11
C GLY A 243 12.34 14.20 -14.58
N ARG A 244 11.28 13.71 -13.92
CA ARG A 244 10.27 14.55 -13.24
C ARG A 244 10.49 14.48 -11.74
N GLY A 245 11.52 15.17 -11.26
CA GLY A 245 12.13 15.07 -9.92
C GLY A 245 11.23 15.39 -8.71
N GLU A 246 10.06 14.75 -8.60
CA GLU A 246 9.03 15.10 -7.63
C GLU A 246 8.88 14.09 -6.48
N TYR A 247 9.45 12.88 -6.56
CA TYR A 247 9.16 11.85 -5.55
C TYR A 247 10.34 11.33 -4.74
N LEU A 248 11.57 11.63 -5.15
CA LEU A 248 12.79 11.32 -4.42
C LEU A 248 13.80 12.46 -4.63
N GLN A 249 13.44 13.70 -4.28
CA GLN A 249 14.51 14.61 -3.86
C GLN A 249 15.22 13.89 -2.72
N ALA A 250 16.55 13.78 -2.80
CA ALA A 250 17.35 13.07 -1.81
C ALA A 250 16.99 13.61 -0.43
N ILE A 251 16.10 12.92 0.27
CA ILE A 251 15.74 13.27 1.64
C ILE A 251 17.02 13.02 2.41
N ASP A 252 17.58 14.07 2.99
CA ASP A 252 18.78 13.99 3.80
C ASP A 252 18.57 12.88 4.85
N PRO A 253 19.33 11.77 4.80
CA PRO A 253 19.21 10.68 5.75
C PRO A 253 19.35 11.14 7.21
N THR A 254 20.06 12.24 7.45
CA THR A 254 20.26 12.83 8.78
C THR A 254 19.05 13.63 9.27
N ALA A 255 18.20 14.13 8.35
CA ALA A 255 16.95 14.79 8.71
C ALA A 255 15.88 13.78 9.16
N ILE A 256 15.87 12.58 8.55
CA ILE A 256 14.94 11.49 8.88
C ILE A 256 15.12 10.97 10.31
N ASP A 257 16.33 11.01 10.86
CA ASP A 257 16.60 10.49 12.20
C ASP A 257 16.09 11.40 13.33
N ARG A 258 15.85 12.69 13.05
CA ARG A 258 15.44 13.68 14.05
C ARG A 258 13.93 13.76 14.26
N GLN A 259 13.13 13.06 13.46
CA GLN A 259 11.68 13.23 13.41
C GLN A 259 10.95 11.88 13.30
N LYS A 260 11.36 10.92 14.13
CA LYS A 260 10.66 9.63 14.27
C LYS A 260 9.74 9.65 15.47
N ARG A 261 8.54 9.12 15.29
CA ARG A 261 7.58 8.84 16.37
C ARG A 261 7.26 7.36 16.38
N TYR A 262 7.12 6.80 17.56
CA TYR A 262 6.99 5.36 17.75
C TYR A 262 5.68 5.06 18.48
N PHE A 263 4.94 4.06 18.02
CA PHE A 263 3.62 3.75 18.56
C PHE A 263 3.45 2.26 18.79
N ARG A 264 2.84 1.92 19.92
CA ARG A 264 2.48 0.56 20.28
C ARG A 264 0.98 0.40 20.35
N LEU A 265 0.45 -0.71 19.85
CA LEU A 265 -0.96 -1.05 20.01
C LEU A 265 -1.25 -1.31 21.50
N ARG A 266 -2.30 -0.68 22.04
CA ARG A 266 -2.66 -0.81 23.46
C ARG A 266 -3.04 -2.26 23.79
N LYS A 267 -2.57 -2.77 24.93
CA LYS A 267 -2.79 -4.17 25.36
C LYS A 267 -4.26 -4.58 25.50
N ASN A 268 -5.15 -3.63 25.82
CA ASN A 268 -6.59 -3.88 26.02
C ASN A 268 -7.39 -3.71 24.71
N PHE A 269 -6.72 -3.71 23.56
CA PHE A 269 -7.39 -3.60 22.28
C PHE A 269 -7.98 -4.94 21.87
N GLU A 270 -9.29 -4.97 21.62
CA GLU A 270 -9.95 -6.08 20.96
C GLU A 270 -10.28 -5.69 19.52
N ALA A 271 -9.73 -6.40 18.54
CA ALA A 271 -9.99 -6.11 17.11
C ALA A 271 -11.48 -6.17 16.74
N SER A 272 -12.25 -7.01 17.43
CA SER A 272 -13.71 -7.09 17.31
C SER A 272 -14.41 -5.75 17.59
N SER A 273 -13.81 -4.88 18.41
CA SER A 273 -14.39 -3.57 18.76
C SER A 273 -14.49 -2.61 17.57
N LEU A 274 -13.69 -2.84 16.51
CA LEU A 274 -13.69 -2.06 15.27
C LEU A 274 -14.64 -2.58 14.20
N HIS A 275 -15.12 -3.81 14.33
CA HIS A 275 -16.15 -4.34 13.45
C HIS A 275 -17.52 -3.82 13.87
N PHE A 276 -18.26 -3.32 12.88
CA PHE A 276 -19.59 -2.80 13.08
C PHE A 276 -20.58 -3.72 12.37
N ASP A 277 -21.41 -4.40 13.15
CA ASP A 277 -22.61 -5.02 12.61
C ASP A 277 -23.75 -4.00 12.70
N SER A 278 -23.93 -3.25 11.61
CA SER A 278 -24.96 -2.22 11.49
C SER A 278 -26.39 -2.75 11.63
N SER A 279 -26.60 -4.05 11.56
CA SER A 279 -27.90 -4.67 11.76
C SER A 279 -28.24 -4.94 13.23
N SER A 280 -27.26 -4.85 14.13
CA SER A 280 -27.40 -5.25 15.54
C SER A 280 -27.44 -4.09 16.54
N ASP A 281 -26.99 -2.89 16.16
CA ASP A 281 -26.89 -1.75 17.08
C ASP A 281 -28.20 -0.94 17.10
N SER A 282 -29.07 -1.28 18.06
CA SER A 282 -30.35 -0.59 18.29
C SER A 282 -30.22 0.90 18.67
N THR A 283 -29.01 1.40 18.95
CA THR A 283 -28.80 2.81 19.31
C THR A 283 -28.65 3.73 18.11
N LEU A 284 -28.47 3.18 16.90
CA LEU A 284 -28.34 3.97 15.69
C LEU A 284 -29.70 4.37 15.10
N SER A 285 -29.76 5.60 14.60
CA SER A 285 -30.87 6.03 13.75
C SER A 285 -30.86 5.27 12.41
N LYS A 286 -32.03 5.16 11.78
CA LYS A 286 -32.16 4.58 10.43
C LYS A 286 -31.17 5.22 9.44
N ARG A 287 -31.06 6.55 9.47
CA ARG A 287 -30.16 7.32 8.59
C ARG A 287 -28.70 6.92 8.76
N GLU A 288 -28.24 6.72 10.01
CA GLU A 288 -26.89 6.24 10.29
C GLU A 288 -26.69 4.82 9.75
N VAL A 289 -27.60 3.90 10.05
CA VAL A 289 -27.54 2.51 9.57
C VAL A 289 -27.42 2.46 8.04
N ASP A 290 -28.26 3.21 7.32
CA ASP A 290 -28.27 3.18 5.86
C ASP A 290 -27.02 3.86 5.25
N ALA A 291 -26.49 4.91 5.89
CA ALA A 291 -25.20 5.50 5.49
C ALA A 291 -24.04 4.50 5.63
N LEU A 292 -24.01 3.74 6.73
CA LEU A 292 -22.97 2.72 6.98
C LEU A 292 -23.06 1.58 5.96
N LYS A 293 -24.28 1.13 5.61
CA LYS A 293 -24.47 0.13 4.55
C LYS A 293 -23.93 0.60 3.21
N ILE A 294 -24.12 1.87 2.86
CA ILE A 294 -23.55 2.45 1.63
C ILE A 294 -22.02 2.43 1.68
N ILE A 295 -21.41 2.86 2.80
CA ILE A 295 -19.95 2.86 2.95
C ILE A 295 -19.39 1.43 2.87
N ASP A 296 -20.00 0.46 3.55
CA ASP A 296 -19.58 -0.94 3.51
C ASP A 296 -19.76 -1.55 2.12
N PHE A 297 -20.84 -1.20 1.40
CA PHE A 297 -21.04 -1.64 0.02
C PHE A 297 -19.95 -1.10 -0.91
N LEU A 298 -19.59 0.18 -0.80
CA LEU A 298 -18.48 0.76 -1.56
C LEU A 298 -17.16 0.07 -1.23
N LYS A 299 -16.87 -0.13 0.06
CA LYS A 299 -15.69 -0.83 0.55
C LYS A 299 -15.56 -2.23 -0.03
N GLN A 300 -16.61 -3.05 0.07
CA GLN A 300 -16.61 -4.43 -0.42
C GLN A 300 -16.39 -4.47 -1.93
N ASN A 301 -17.03 -3.59 -2.69
CA ASN A 301 -16.85 -3.55 -4.15
C ASN A 301 -15.48 -3.03 -4.56
N THR A 302 -14.89 -2.07 -3.82
CA THR A 302 -13.49 -1.67 -4.03
C THR A 302 -12.53 -2.82 -3.74
N LEU A 303 -12.75 -3.58 -2.66
CA LEU A 303 -11.97 -4.77 -2.30
C LEU A 303 -12.06 -5.88 -3.38
N LEU A 304 -13.25 -6.13 -3.92
CA LEU A 304 -13.45 -7.11 -5.00
C LEU A 304 -12.74 -6.71 -6.31
N ASN A 305 -12.54 -5.41 -6.52
CA ASN A 305 -11.96 -4.84 -7.73
C ASN A 305 -10.54 -4.29 -7.53
N LEU A 306 -9.80 -4.77 -6.52
CA LEU A 306 -8.46 -4.26 -6.14
C LEU A 306 -7.41 -4.27 -7.26
N LYS A 307 -7.58 -5.11 -8.31
CA LYS A 307 -6.81 -4.94 -9.54
C LYS A 307 -7.29 -3.64 -10.19
N GLN A 308 -6.54 -2.55 -10.06
CA GLN A 308 -6.98 -1.18 -10.38
C GLN A 308 -7.77 -1.02 -11.70
N SER A 309 -7.48 -1.82 -12.74
CA SER A 309 -8.21 -1.78 -14.01
C SER A 309 -9.70 -2.12 -13.90
N GLN A 310 -10.11 -2.74 -12.81
CA GLN A 310 -11.47 -3.21 -12.58
C GLN A 310 -12.33 -2.19 -11.84
N VAL A 311 -11.76 -1.24 -11.08
CA VAL A 311 -12.54 -0.21 -10.38
C VAL A 311 -13.27 0.67 -11.39
N GLY A 312 -12.53 1.27 -12.33
CA GLY A 312 -13.14 2.13 -13.36
C GLY A 312 -14.15 1.38 -14.23
N THR A 313 -13.86 0.15 -14.62
CA THR A 313 -14.72 -0.64 -15.53
C THR A 313 -15.89 -1.34 -14.86
N SER A 314 -15.85 -1.55 -13.54
CA SER A 314 -16.93 -2.25 -12.81
C SER A 314 -17.78 -1.29 -11.98
N MET A 315 -17.15 -0.30 -11.34
CA MET A 315 -17.84 0.67 -10.47
C MET A 315 -18.16 1.98 -11.21
N GLY A 316 -17.45 2.29 -12.28
CA GLY A 316 -17.65 3.49 -13.07
C GLY A 316 -17.11 4.77 -12.43
N PHE A 317 -16.82 5.77 -13.26
CA PHE A 317 -16.37 7.10 -12.85
C PHE A 317 -17.39 7.79 -11.95
N ILE A 318 -18.69 7.53 -12.14
CA ILE A 318 -19.73 8.09 -11.28
C ILE A 318 -19.52 7.79 -9.79
N THR A 319 -18.86 6.66 -9.47
CA THR A 319 -18.65 6.26 -8.08
C THR A 319 -17.64 7.19 -7.41
N GLU A 320 -16.63 7.68 -8.14
CA GLU A 320 -15.71 8.71 -7.63
C GLU A 320 -16.51 9.96 -7.25
N THR A 321 -17.32 10.45 -8.18
CA THR A 321 -18.10 11.67 -7.98
C THR A 321 -19.11 11.51 -6.85
N LEU A 322 -19.81 10.38 -6.78
CA LEU A 322 -20.71 10.05 -5.69
C LEU A 322 -19.97 10.01 -4.36
N SER A 323 -18.82 9.35 -4.26
CA SER A 323 -18.08 9.22 -3.00
C SER A 323 -17.68 10.57 -2.42
N ASN A 324 -17.34 11.55 -3.28
CA ASN A 324 -17.09 12.94 -2.87
C ASN A 324 -18.36 13.62 -2.33
N TYR A 325 -19.51 13.45 -2.98
CA TYR A 325 -20.78 13.99 -2.47
C TYR A 325 -21.19 13.35 -1.15
N LEU A 326 -21.00 12.04 -1.01
CA LEU A 326 -21.32 11.30 0.22
C LEU A 326 -20.48 11.80 1.41
N GLN A 327 -19.24 12.25 1.22
CA GLN A 327 -18.45 12.83 2.32
C GLN A 327 -19.13 14.06 2.94
N SER A 328 -19.69 14.94 2.11
CA SER A 328 -20.44 16.12 2.58
C SER A 328 -21.77 15.70 3.20
N GLU A 329 -22.51 14.83 2.52
CA GLU A 329 -23.82 14.33 2.96
C GLU A 329 -23.74 13.58 4.30
N PHE A 330 -22.68 12.80 4.50
CA PHE A 330 -22.46 12.00 5.70
C PHE A 330 -21.57 12.70 6.74
N SER A 331 -21.36 14.01 6.62
CA SER A 331 -20.58 14.80 7.58
C SER A 331 -21.08 14.72 9.03
N PHE A 332 -22.36 14.37 9.22
CA PHE A 332 -22.93 14.09 10.55
C PHE A 332 -22.24 12.91 11.26
N LEU A 333 -21.71 11.93 10.53
CA LEU A 333 -20.95 10.80 11.09
C LEU A 333 -19.64 11.29 11.73
N ASN A 334 -18.93 12.21 11.06
CA ASN A 334 -17.70 12.81 11.58
C ASN A 334 -17.94 13.65 12.85
N ASN A 335 -19.12 14.27 12.95
CA ASN A 335 -19.50 15.08 14.10
C ASN A 335 -20.06 14.25 15.27
N SER A 336 -20.27 12.94 15.09
CA SER A 336 -20.84 12.07 16.12
C SER A 336 -19.88 11.87 17.30
N ASN A 337 -20.42 11.74 18.51
CA ASN A 337 -19.61 11.31 19.67
C ASN A 337 -19.26 9.82 19.63
N ASN A 338 -19.94 9.04 18.79
CA ASN A 338 -19.63 7.64 18.58
C ASN A 338 -18.34 7.51 17.73
N LEU A 339 -17.29 6.97 18.33
CA LEU A 339 -15.99 6.77 17.67
C LEU A 339 -16.09 5.89 16.42
N LYS A 340 -17.02 4.93 16.38
CA LYS A 340 -17.20 4.05 15.22
C LYS A 340 -17.78 4.83 14.04
N LEU A 341 -18.77 5.69 14.26
CA LEU A 341 -19.33 6.55 13.22
C LEU A 341 -18.28 7.52 12.66
N LYS A 342 -17.45 8.10 13.54
CA LYS A 342 -16.29 8.90 13.13
C LYS A 342 -15.34 8.12 12.23
N LEU A 343 -14.98 6.90 12.63
CA LEU A 343 -14.10 6.04 11.83
C LEU A 343 -14.70 5.74 10.45
N TYR A 344 -16.00 5.47 10.37
CA TYR A 344 -16.68 5.24 9.09
C TYR A 344 -16.65 6.47 8.17
N SER A 345 -16.79 7.68 8.73
CA SER A 345 -16.60 8.90 7.95
C SER A 345 -15.19 9.02 7.38
N LEU A 346 -14.16 8.67 8.15
CA LEU A 346 -12.77 8.69 7.70
C LEU A 346 -12.52 7.61 6.64
N ARG A 347 -13.10 6.42 6.82
CA ARG A 347 -13.06 5.34 5.82
C ARG A 347 -13.69 5.75 4.50
N LEU A 348 -14.81 6.48 4.52
CA LEU A 348 -15.41 6.99 3.28
C LEU A 348 -14.45 7.92 2.53
N LYS A 349 -13.72 8.79 3.25
CA LYS A 349 -12.68 9.63 2.64
C LYS A 349 -11.56 8.77 2.05
N SER A 350 -11.03 7.80 2.80
CA SER A 350 -10.02 6.86 2.32
C SER A 350 -10.46 6.09 1.08
N LEU A 351 -11.72 5.65 1.03
CA LEU A 351 -12.30 4.96 -0.11
C LEU A 351 -12.45 5.86 -1.33
N ALA A 352 -12.90 7.10 -1.15
CA ALA A 352 -13.00 8.08 -2.23
C ALA A 352 -11.62 8.32 -2.87
N ASP A 353 -10.59 8.55 -2.05
CA ASP A 353 -9.20 8.67 -2.49
C ASP A 353 -8.73 7.42 -3.25
N GLN A 354 -9.04 6.22 -2.75
CA GLN A 354 -8.67 4.97 -3.41
C GLN A 354 -9.33 4.80 -4.78
N ILE A 355 -10.63 5.09 -4.86
CA ILE A 355 -11.41 4.99 -6.09
C ILE A 355 -10.83 5.96 -7.12
N PHE A 356 -10.61 7.21 -6.73
CA PHE A 356 -9.97 8.23 -7.55
C PHE A 356 -8.62 7.75 -8.07
N GLN A 357 -7.71 7.33 -7.18
CA GLN A 357 -6.37 6.90 -7.57
C GLN A 357 -6.37 5.64 -8.43
N SER A 358 -7.32 4.72 -8.23
CA SER A 358 -7.45 3.52 -9.04
C SER A 358 -7.89 3.85 -10.47
N ILE A 359 -8.80 4.81 -10.62
CA ILE A 359 -9.25 5.30 -11.91
C ILE A 359 -8.15 6.11 -12.61
N GLU A 360 -7.58 7.10 -11.92
CA GLU A 360 -6.54 7.98 -12.44
C GLU A 360 -5.33 7.18 -12.92
N ALA A 361 -4.79 6.31 -12.06
CA ALA A 361 -3.56 5.55 -12.31
C ALA A 361 -3.65 4.53 -13.46
N VAL A 362 -4.86 4.20 -13.91
CA VAL A 362 -5.07 3.25 -15.02
C VAL A 362 -5.50 3.96 -16.27
N HIS A 363 -6.47 4.87 -16.15
CA HIS A 363 -7.18 5.40 -17.29
C HIS A 363 -6.61 6.73 -17.78
N PHE A 364 -5.90 7.50 -16.94
CA PHE A 364 -5.53 8.88 -17.23
C PHE A 364 -4.04 9.19 -17.16
N THR A 365 -3.17 8.23 -16.83
CA THR A 365 -1.71 8.47 -16.69
C THR A 365 -0.95 8.65 -18.01
N SER A 366 -1.52 8.28 -19.15
CA SER A 366 -0.83 8.38 -20.45
C SER A 366 -0.88 9.81 -21.01
N PRO A 367 0.24 10.39 -21.49
CA PRO A 367 0.21 11.70 -22.15
C PRO A 367 -0.58 11.70 -23.47
N TYR A 368 -0.90 10.51 -24.01
CA TYR A 368 -1.67 10.33 -25.23
C TYR A 368 -3.13 9.93 -24.95
N VAL A 369 -3.59 10.02 -23.71
CA VAL A 369 -4.95 9.63 -23.34
C VAL A 369 -5.98 10.53 -24.04
N ASN A 370 -6.98 9.93 -24.67
CA ASN A 370 -8.17 10.63 -25.15
C ASN A 370 -9.22 10.63 -24.03
N TYR A 371 -9.23 11.69 -23.22
CA TYR A 371 -10.10 11.84 -22.05
C TYR A 371 -11.58 11.59 -22.37
N PRO A 372 -12.21 12.23 -23.39
CA PRO A 372 -13.61 11.96 -23.74
C PRO A 372 -13.90 10.49 -24.00
N ARG A 373 -13.04 9.81 -24.78
CA ARG A 373 -13.24 8.39 -25.11
C ARG A 373 -13.12 7.50 -23.88
N VAL A 374 -12.18 7.80 -22.99
CA VAL A 374 -12.02 7.05 -21.74
C VAL A 374 -13.25 7.25 -20.86
N LEU A 375 -13.71 8.49 -20.67
CA LEU A 375 -14.92 8.78 -19.92
C LEU A 375 -16.12 8.04 -20.50
N GLU A 376 -16.33 8.05 -21.82
CA GLU A 376 -17.40 7.28 -22.45
C GLU A 376 -17.38 5.77 -22.13
N GLN A 377 -16.18 5.21 -21.92
CA GLN A 377 -15.99 3.80 -21.61
C GLN A 377 -16.25 3.47 -20.14
N ILE A 378 -15.92 4.37 -19.22
CA ILE A 378 -15.95 4.07 -17.77
C ILE A 378 -16.98 4.91 -17.02
N CYS A 379 -17.74 5.80 -17.66
CA CYS A 379 -18.61 6.76 -16.97
C CYS A 379 -19.61 6.08 -16.02
N TRP A 380 -20.37 5.17 -16.62
CA TRP A 380 -21.54 4.53 -16.04
C TRP A 380 -21.73 3.17 -16.68
N HIS A 381 -22.01 2.18 -15.86
CA HIS A 381 -22.28 0.82 -16.28
C HIS A 381 -23.62 0.37 -15.74
N ASN A 382 -24.52 -0.09 -16.61
CA ASN A 382 -25.73 -0.77 -16.19
C ASN A 382 -25.40 -2.21 -15.81
N ASN A 383 -24.97 -2.41 -14.57
CA ASN A 383 -24.58 -3.71 -14.02
C ASN A 383 -25.16 -3.91 -12.61
N GLN A 384 -24.89 -5.09 -12.02
CA GLN A 384 -25.38 -5.43 -10.68
C GLN A 384 -24.89 -4.43 -9.61
N TYR A 385 -23.63 -4.01 -9.66
CA TYR A 385 -23.08 -3.03 -8.73
C TYR A 385 -23.92 -1.75 -8.71
N THR A 386 -24.15 -1.17 -9.89
CA THR A 386 -24.91 0.06 -10.05
C THR A 386 -26.35 -0.07 -9.57
N ARG A 387 -27.00 -1.19 -9.89
CA ARG A 387 -28.38 -1.45 -9.47
C ARG A 387 -28.49 -1.52 -7.95
N GLU A 388 -27.59 -2.24 -7.29
CA GLU A 388 -27.58 -2.33 -5.83
C GLU A 388 -27.21 -1.01 -5.16
N LEU A 389 -26.27 -0.24 -5.72
CA LEU A 389 -25.95 1.11 -5.24
C LEU A 389 -27.17 2.03 -5.28
N VAL A 390 -27.93 2.04 -6.38
CA VAL A 390 -29.14 2.85 -6.52
C VAL A 390 -30.20 2.44 -5.50
N LYS A 391 -30.40 1.12 -5.27
CA LYS A 391 -31.32 0.63 -4.22
C LYS A 391 -30.92 1.14 -2.83
N LEU A 392 -29.64 1.10 -2.50
CA LEU A 392 -29.14 1.63 -1.22
C LEU A 392 -29.39 3.14 -1.10
N LEU A 393 -29.19 3.91 -2.17
CA LEU A 393 -29.48 5.34 -2.18
C LEU A 393 -30.98 5.65 -2.06
N PHE A 394 -31.86 4.87 -2.71
CA PHE A 394 -33.31 4.99 -2.54
C PHE A 394 -33.72 4.73 -1.09
N ASN A 395 -33.20 3.66 -0.49
CA ASN A 395 -33.48 3.34 0.91
C ASN A 395 -33.02 4.45 1.87
N TYR A 396 -31.80 4.97 1.66
CA TYR A 396 -31.24 6.08 2.45
C TYR A 396 -32.08 7.37 2.34
N LEU A 397 -32.70 7.62 1.18
CA LEU A 397 -33.52 8.81 0.90
C LEU A 397 -35.03 8.58 1.10
N ASP A 398 -35.43 7.45 1.69
CA ASP A 398 -36.84 7.08 1.90
C ASP A 398 -37.69 7.11 0.62
N LYS A 399 -37.08 6.75 -0.52
CA LYS A 399 -37.76 6.68 -1.82
C LYS A 399 -38.35 5.30 -2.05
N SER A 400 -39.66 5.24 -2.29
CA SER A 400 -40.33 4.02 -2.74
C SER A 400 -39.99 3.73 -4.20
N TYR A 401 -39.70 2.47 -4.51
CA TYR A 401 -39.50 2.00 -5.87
C TYR A 401 -40.03 0.57 -6.00
N ASP A 402 -40.42 0.20 -7.22
CA ASP A 402 -40.58 -1.19 -7.63
C ASP A 402 -39.49 -1.54 -8.65
N GLU A 403 -39.46 -2.78 -9.12
CA GLU A 403 -38.42 -3.21 -10.06
C GLU A 403 -38.53 -2.55 -11.44
N GLU A 404 -39.73 -2.15 -11.86
CA GLU A 404 -39.95 -1.48 -13.14
C GLU A 404 -39.47 -0.02 -13.08
N SER A 405 -39.76 0.67 -11.99
CA SER A 405 -39.39 2.06 -11.76
C SER A 405 -37.89 2.20 -11.49
N LEU A 406 -37.28 1.26 -10.76
CA LEU A 406 -35.82 1.14 -10.62
C LEU A 406 -35.13 0.94 -11.98
N GLN A 407 -35.64 -0.01 -12.78
CA GLN A 407 -35.07 -0.27 -14.11
C GLN A 407 -35.21 0.95 -15.02
N SER A 408 -36.36 1.62 -14.99
CA SER A 408 -36.62 2.83 -15.75
C SER A 408 -35.68 3.97 -15.34
N PHE A 409 -35.43 4.15 -14.04
CA PHE A 409 -34.46 5.11 -13.53
C PHE A 409 -33.04 4.83 -14.06
N ILE A 410 -32.55 3.59 -13.92
CA ILE A 410 -31.22 3.19 -14.40
C ILE A 410 -31.07 3.37 -15.92
N LEU A 411 -32.11 3.03 -16.69
CA LEU A 411 -32.14 3.27 -18.13
C LEU A 411 -32.17 4.77 -18.47
N GLY A 412 -32.82 5.59 -17.64
CA GLY A 412 -32.77 7.05 -17.72
C GLY A 412 -31.35 7.59 -17.54
N LEU A 413 -30.62 7.08 -16.55
CA LEU A 413 -29.23 7.48 -16.31
C LEU A 413 -28.29 7.13 -17.47
N ASN A 414 -28.55 6.03 -18.20
CA ASN A 414 -27.79 5.69 -19.42
C ASN A 414 -27.92 6.72 -20.55
N LYS A 415 -28.96 7.57 -20.52
CA LYS A 415 -29.19 8.64 -21.51
C LYS A 415 -28.43 9.92 -21.16
N VAL A 416 -27.90 10.05 -19.95
CA VAL A 416 -27.01 11.16 -19.59
C VAL A 416 -25.77 11.08 -20.48
N LYS A 417 -25.35 12.21 -21.07
CA LYS A 417 -24.19 12.25 -21.98
C LYS A 417 -22.97 11.64 -21.29
N ARG A 418 -22.57 10.46 -21.76
CA ARG A 418 -21.41 9.71 -21.25
C ARG A 418 -20.09 10.49 -21.37
N SER A 419 -20.06 11.53 -22.18
CA SER A 419 -18.90 12.41 -22.38
C SER A 419 -18.66 13.40 -21.24
N GLU A 420 -19.63 13.63 -20.34
CA GLU A 420 -19.53 14.67 -19.31
C GLU A 420 -19.33 14.13 -17.89
N CYS A 421 -19.73 12.89 -17.60
CA CYS A 421 -19.57 12.18 -16.30
C CYS A 421 -19.81 12.96 -14.99
N ASN A 422 -20.45 14.13 -15.06
CA ASN A 422 -20.73 15.01 -13.93
C ASN A 422 -22.10 14.71 -13.29
N LEU A 423 -22.62 13.50 -13.50
CA LEU A 423 -23.91 13.11 -12.93
C LEU A 423 -23.76 12.99 -11.41
N ASN A 424 -24.43 13.89 -10.68
CA ASN A 424 -24.62 13.72 -9.25
C ASN A 424 -25.71 12.67 -9.01
N LEU A 425 -25.31 11.41 -8.86
CA LEU A 425 -26.23 10.29 -8.67
C LEU A 425 -27.13 10.49 -7.44
N LEU A 426 -26.59 11.02 -6.34
CA LEU A 426 -27.37 11.29 -5.13
C LEU A 426 -28.49 12.32 -5.41
N GLN A 427 -28.18 13.39 -6.14
CA GLN A 427 -29.17 14.39 -6.53
C GLN A 427 -30.22 13.82 -7.50
N ALA A 428 -29.80 13.03 -8.49
CA ALA A 428 -30.73 12.37 -9.41
C ALA A 428 -31.71 11.44 -8.68
N VAL A 429 -31.23 10.72 -7.66
CA VAL A 429 -32.08 9.87 -6.80
C VAL A 429 -33.06 10.73 -5.96
N ARG A 430 -32.66 11.90 -5.48
CA ARG A 430 -33.56 12.82 -4.73
C ARG A 430 -34.70 13.33 -5.59
N GLU A 431 -34.43 13.60 -6.86
CA GLU A 431 -35.40 14.10 -7.85
C GLU A 431 -36.29 13.00 -8.44
N PHE A 432 -36.06 11.73 -8.08
CA PHE A 432 -36.92 10.62 -8.47
C PHE A 432 -38.30 10.74 -7.81
N HIS A 433 -39.35 10.62 -8.63
CA HIS A 433 -40.75 10.77 -8.28
C HIS A 433 -41.51 9.47 -8.47
#